data_AF-A0A2R2MTW3-F1
#
_entry.id   AF-A0A2R2MTW3-F1
#
_cell.length_a   1.000
_cell.length_b   1.000
_cell.length_c   1.000
_cell.angle_alpha   90.00
_cell.angle_beta   90.00
_cell.angle_gamma   90.00
#
_symmetry.space_group_name_H-M   'P 1'
#
loop_
_entity.id
_entity.type
_entity.pdbx_description
1 polymer ?
#
loop_
_entity_poly.entity_id
_entity_poly.type
_entity_poly.pdbx_seq_one_letter_code
_entity_poly.pdbx_strand_id
1 'polypeptide(L)'
;MRTPLHFAASGGHTQCVQFLLQHGADTSVQDKEKKTPKMLAEEKECTAVVELLRRFEIHDIQMYIQTRTLEYLAEILDPEEYRIFTLTNLVPNFPDLFQFGKIQGVKDWIAKNNYTTIKDIREGLLDANLPRLSRAAVQYYAEVVENISNKSPDGFEALCRTLTTAKYMYMCTPSSTTRGLKGKSVPLDQYRQDTFIAYAEEDEPTIGAVVRELKKLEIQCWFAEEDLIPGKYVNDETVKAISTSRFSILFLSKSFIQSRGCKYVMENIIENAKEKEHGVIPVVMNISPEEFPEGLRNWEPLFFDDEELIPKIVATIKGSRDIPTYGQLRDENEALRDEVRRLTAKLCLQSQ
;
A
#
# COMPACT_ATOMS: atom_id res chain seq x y z
N MET A 1 30.17 -22.57 -16.37
CA MET A 1 30.38 -23.98 -15.88
C MET A 1 29.02 -24.57 -15.58
N ARG A 2 28.80 -25.88 -15.72
CA ARG A 2 27.50 -26.50 -15.37
C ARG A 2 27.37 -26.68 -13.87
N THR A 3 26.20 -26.32 -13.32
CA THR A 3 25.83 -26.54 -11.91
C THR A 3 25.19 -27.92 -11.73
N PRO A 4 25.05 -28.44 -10.50
CA PRO A 4 24.27 -29.65 -10.25
C PRO A 4 22.86 -29.60 -10.85
N LEU A 5 22.25 -28.41 -10.88
CA LEU A 5 20.93 -28.20 -11.48
C LEU A 5 20.94 -28.42 -13.00
N HIS A 6 22.01 -28.04 -13.71
CA HIS A 6 22.15 -28.33 -15.14
C HIS A 6 22.19 -29.83 -15.43
N PHE A 7 22.92 -30.60 -14.61
CA PHE A 7 23.03 -32.05 -14.78
C PHE A 7 21.71 -32.75 -14.46
N ALA A 8 21.06 -32.38 -13.35
CA ALA A 8 19.75 -32.91 -12.98
C ALA A 8 18.69 -32.60 -14.05
N ALA A 9 18.73 -31.38 -14.62
CA ALA A 9 17.79 -30.97 -15.64
C ALA A 9 18.00 -31.68 -16.98
N SER A 10 19.25 -31.79 -17.44
CA SER A 10 19.59 -32.55 -18.64
C SER A 10 19.32 -34.06 -18.50
N GLY A 11 19.31 -34.60 -17.29
CA GLY A 11 19.04 -36.02 -17.01
C GLY A 11 17.55 -36.33 -16.77
N GLY A 12 16.67 -35.32 -16.80
CA GLY A 12 15.24 -35.51 -16.51
C GLY A 12 14.95 -35.92 -15.05
N HIS A 13 15.87 -35.66 -14.12
CA HIS A 13 15.77 -36.08 -12.73
C HIS A 13 14.92 -35.11 -11.91
N THR A 14 13.59 -35.16 -12.08
CA THR A 14 12.64 -34.22 -11.47
C THR A 14 12.80 -34.13 -9.94
N GLN A 15 12.99 -35.24 -9.23
CA GLN A 15 13.20 -35.19 -7.77
C GLN A 15 14.52 -34.50 -7.39
N CYS A 16 15.58 -34.69 -8.18
CA CYS A 16 16.86 -34.01 -7.95
C CYS A 16 16.73 -32.51 -8.23
N VAL A 17 15.99 -32.11 -9.26
CA VAL A 17 15.69 -30.72 -9.57
C VAL A 17 14.91 -30.08 -8.43
N GLN A 18 13.84 -30.73 -7.95
CA GLN A 18 13.04 -30.26 -6.80
C GLN A 18 13.90 -30.08 -5.55
N PHE A 19 14.72 -31.08 -5.21
CA PHE A 19 15.62 -31.02 -4.06
C PHE A 19 16.61 -29.84 -4.16
N LEU A 20 17.20 -29.62 -5.33
CA LEU A 20 18.12 -28.50 -5.54
C LEU A 20 17.40 -27.14 -5.42
N LEU A 21 16.17 -27.03 -5.90
CA LEU A 21 15.35 -25.81 -5.77
C LEU A 21 14.99 -25.54 -4.31
N GLN A 22 14.64 -26.57 -3.51
CA GLN A 22 14.40 -26.44 -2.07
C GLN A 22 15.61 -25.86 -1.31
N HIS A 23 16.81 -26.06 -1.85
CA HIS A 23 18.06 -25.51 -1.31
C HIS A 23 18.52 -24.20 -2.00
N GLY A 24 17.62 -23.52 -2.71
CA GLY A 24 17.90 -22.22 -3.33
C GLY A 24 18.90 -22.30 -4.48
N ALA A 25 18.81 -23.34 -5.31
CA ALA A 25 19.56 -23.39 -6.56
C ALA A 25 19.02 -22.34 -7.54
N ASP A 26 19.92 -21.52 -8.08
CA ASP A 26 19.60 -20.49 -9.06
C ASP A 26 19.34 -21.12 -10.44
N THR A 27 18.13 -20.88 -10.97
CA THR A 27 17.65 -21.39 -12.26
C THR A 27 18.16 -20.57 -13.45
N SER A 28 18.69 -19.37 -13.22
CA SER A 28 19.14 -18.44 -14.25
C SER A 28 20.60 -18.63 -14.66
N VAL A 29 21.36 -19.42 -13.89
CA VAL A 29 22.80 -19.65 -14.16
C VAL A 29 23.00 -20.23 -15.55
N GLN A 30 23.88 -19.61 -16.32
CA GLN A 30 24.26 -20.08 -17.65
C GLN A 30 25.54 -20.91 -17.61
N ASP A 31 25.57 -22.02 -18.35
CA ASP A 31 26.77 -22.79 -18.57
C ASP A 31 27.73 -22.14 -19.60
N LYS A 32 28.78 -22.87 -20.00
CA LYS A 32 29.77 -22.34 -20.96
C LYS A 32 29.18 -22.12 -22.37
N GLU A 33 28.07 -22.76 -22.67
CA GLU A 33 27.33 -22.63 -23.94
C GLU A 33 26.21 -21.58 -23.84
N LYS A 34 26.16 -20.80 -22.75
CA LYS A 34 25.08 -19.86 -22.43
C LYS A 34 23.71 -20.53 -22.21
N LYS A 35 23.69 -21.83 -21.93
CA LYS A 35 22.45 -22.57 -21.70
C LYS A 35 22.10 -22.56 -20.22
N THR A 36 20.83 -22.31 -19.91
CA THR A 36 20.29 -22.48 -18.56
C THR A 36 19.92 -23.96 -18.31
N PRO A 37 19.71 -24.39 -17.06
CA PRO A 37 19.21 -25.73 -16.76
C PRO A 37 17.92 -26.08 -17.52
N LYS A 38 17.01 -25.11 -17.70
CA LYS A 38 15.77 -25.31 -18.45
C LYS A 38 16.04 -25.56 -19.94
N MET A 39 16.93 -24.79 -20.57
CA MET A 39 17.28 -25.00 -21.97
C MET A 39 17.87 -26.39 -22.20
N LEU A 40 18.67 -26.90 -21.27
CA LEU A 40 19.17 -28.28 -21.33
C LEU A 40 18.06 -29.32 -21.15
N ALA A 41 17.05 -29.06 -20.32
CA ALA A 41 15.89 -29.93 -20.19
C ALA A 41 15.00 -29.92 -21.45
N GLU A 42 14.86 -28.76 -22.11
CA GLU A 42 14.14 -28.62 -23.38
C GLU A 42 14.83 -29.40 -24.50
N GLU A 43 16.16 -29.28 -24.63
CA GLU A 43 16.98 -30.03 -25.59
C GLU A 43 16.90 -31.55 -25.39
N LYS A 44 16.58 -31.98 -24.17
CA LYS A 44 16.46 -33.39 -23.78
C LYS A 44 15.01 -33.85 -23.65
N GLU A 45 14.05 -33.02 -24.08
CA GLU A 45 12.61 -33.30 -24.07
C GLU A 45 12.08 -33.72 -22.68
N CYS A 46 12.72 -33.24 -21.61
CA CYS A 46 12.39 -33.55 -20.22
C CYS A 46 11.24 -32.67 -19.73
N THR A 47 10.04 -32.88 -20.29
CA THR A 47 8.85 -32.03 -20.09
C THR A 47 8.51 -31.75 -18.62
N ALA A 48 8.57 -32.76 -17.75
CA ALA A 48 8.30 -32.60 -16.31
C ALA A 48 9.29 -31.63 -15.64
N VAL A 49 10.56 -31.68 -16.04
CA VAL A 49 11.59 -30.76 -15.54
C VAL A 49 11.40 -29.36 -16.11
N VAL A 50 11.08 -29.23 -17.40
CA VAL A 50 10.82 -27.94 -18.04
C VAL A 50 9.65 -27.22 -17.36
N GLU A 51 8.55 -27.93 -17.13
CA GLU A 51 7.39 -27.40 -16.41
C GLU A 51 7.74 -27.00 -14.98
N LEU A 52 8.48 -27.86 -14.26
CA LEU A 52 8.91 -27.55 -12.90
C LEU A 52 9.78 -26.29 -12.84
N LEU A 53 10.81 -26.19 -13.69
CA LEU A 53 11.69 -25.02 -13.74
C LEU A 53 10.94 -23.74 -14.16
N ARG A 54 10.01 -23.85 -15.10
CA ARG A 54 9.16 -22.73 -15.54
C ARG A 54 8.38 -22.10 -14.39
N ARG A 55 7.89 -22.90 -13.42
CA ARG A 55 7.20 -22.36 -12.24
C ARG A 55 8.08 -21.40 -11.44
N PHE A 56 9.36 -21.73 -11.29
CA PHE A 56 10.31 -20.95 -10.51
C PHE A 56 11.02 -19.85 -11.32
N GLU A 57 10.81 -19.77 -12.63
CA GLU A 57 11.22 -18.60 -13.44
C GLU A 57 10.23 -17.43 -13.31
N ILE A 58 9.04 -17.66 -12.76
CA ILE A 58 8.03 -16.62 -12.57
C ILE A 58 8.46 -15.71 -11.41
N HIS A 59 8.66 -14.42 -11.71
CA HIS A 59 9.07 -13.43 -10.71
C HIS A 59 8.12 -13.35 -9.51
N ASP A 60 6.81 -13.39 -9.75
CA ASP A 60 5.80 -13.34 -8.68
C ASP A 60 5.86 -14.57 -7.76
N ILE A 61 6.30 -15.73 -8.27
CA ILE A 61 6.53 -16.94 -7.47
C ILE A 61 7.77 -16.76 -6.59
N GLN A 62 8.86 -16.23 -7.14
CA GLN A 62 10.07 -15.93 -6.36
C GLN A 62 9.78 -14.93 -5.24
N MET A 63 9.05 -13.86 -5.56
CA MET A 63 8.62 -12.86 -4.58
C MET A 63 7.69 -13.46 -3.51
N TYR A 64 6.79 -14.36 -3.89
CA TYR A 64 5.90 -15.06 -2.96
C TYR A 64 6.67 -15.93 -1.97
N ILE A 65 7.62 -16.76 -2.46
CA ILE A 65 8.44 -17.64 -1.61
C ILE A 65 9.24 -16.80 -0.61
N GLN A 66 9.87 -15.72 -1.10
CA GLN A 66 10.62 -14.81 -0.25
C GLN A 66 9.71 -14.17 0.81
N THR A 67 8.60 -13.55 0.39
CA THR A 67 7.67 -12.86 1.30
C THR A 67 7.15 -13.79 2.39
N ARG A 68 6.72 -15.00 2.04
CA ARG A 68 6.24 -16.00 3.00
C ARG A 68 7.31 -16.41 4.00
N THR A 69 8.55 -16.58 3.53
CA THR A 69 9.67 -16.90 4.42
C THR A 69 9.94 -15.76 5.42
N LEU A 70 9.79 -14.50 5.00
CA LEU A 70 9.96 -13.35 5.90
C LEU A 70 8.82 -13.20 6.91
N GLU A 71 7.58 -13.40 6.47
CA GLU A 71 6.41 -13.41 7.35
C GLU A 71 6.56 -14.46 8.44
N TYR A 72 6.98 -15.67 8.07
CA TYR A 72 7.25 -16.75 9.03
C TYR A 72 8.36 -16.38 10.00
N LEU A 73 9.48 -15.83 9.52
CA LEU A 73 10.57 -15.38 10.39
C LEU A 73 10.12 -14.31 11.38
N ALA A 74 9.31 -13.35 10.94
CA ALA A 74 8.76 -12.31 11.80
C ALA A 74 7.80 -12.87 12.86
N GLU A 75 7.00 -13.88 12.50
CA GLU A 75 6.08 -14.55 13.41
C GLU A 75 6.83 -15.24 14.56
N ILE A 76 7.91 -15.97 14.24
CA ILE A 76 8.71 -16.71 15.23
C ILE A 76 9.78 -15.87 15.93
N LEU A 77 9.88 -14.59 15.60
CA LEU A 77 10.91 -13.68 16.11
C LEU A 77 10.61 -13.30 17.56
N ASP A 78 11.55 -13.57 18.46
CA ASP A 78 11.40 -13.15 19.86
C ASP A 78 11.76 -11.67 20.04
N PRO A 79 11.24 -10.97 21.07
CA PRO A 79 11.51 -9.55 21.30
C PRO A 79 13.00 -9.20 21.41
N GLU A 80 13.82 -10.09 21.99
CA GLU A 80 15.28 -9.89 22.10
C GLU A 80 15.98 -10.06 20.76
N GLU A 81 15.53 -10.99 19.93
CA GLU A 81 16.04 -11.18 18.56
C GLU A 81 15.63 -9.99 17.68
N TYR A 82 14.44 -9.42 17.89
CA TYR A 82 13.97 -8.22 17.17
C TYR A 82 14.89 -7.00 17.31
N ARG A 83 15.53 -6.85 18.47
CA ARG A 83 16.49 -5.76 18.73
C ARG A 83 17.70 -5.82 17.79
N ILE A 84 18.05 -7.00 17.28
CA ILE A 84 19.16 -7.18 16.33
C ILE A 84 18.78 -6.60 14.94
N PHE A 85 17.49 -6.62 14.61
CA PHE A 85 16.97 -6.13 13.33
C PHE A 85 16.60 -4.63 13.36
N THR A 86 16.60 -3.96 14.52
CA THR A 86 16.16 -2.56 14.69
C THR A 86 17.20 -1.64 15.36
N LEU A 87 17.38 -0.42 14.82
CA LEU A 87 18.11 0.69 15.48
C LEU A 87 17.19 1.60 16.34
N THR A 88 15.88 1.32 16.39
CA THR A 88 14.87 2.17 17.02
C THR A 88 14.12 1.44 18.13
N ASN A 89 14.12 2.03 19.32
CA ASN A 89 13.39 1.57 20.50
C ASN A 89 11.87 1.61 20.24
N LEU A 90 11.30 0.52 19.72
CA LEU A 90 9.86 0.29 19.69
C LEU A 90 9.40 -0.19 21.08
N VAL A 91 8.50 0.58 21.70
CA VAL A 91 7.87 0.24 22.99
C VAL A 91 6.79 -0.84 22.75
N PRO A 92 6.68 -1.89 23.59
CA PRO A 92 5.89 -3.10 23.29
C PRO A 92 4.39 -2.99 23.62
N ASN A 93 3.77 -1.82 23.47
CA ASN A 93 2.39 -1.59 23.96
C ASN A 93 1.26 -1.82 22.93
N PHE A 94 1.56 -2.27 21.70
CA PHE A 94 0.54 -2.53 20.67
C PHE A 94 0.83 -3.81 19.87
N PRO A 95 0.12 -4.94 20.12
CA PRO A 95 0.42 -6.25 19.54
C PRO A 95 0.34 -6.32 18.00
N ASP A 96 -0.64 -5.64 17.39
CA ASP A 96 -0.87 -5.72 15.94
C ASP A 96 0.15 -4.87 15.15
N LEU A 97 0.51 -3.69 15.68
CA LEU A 97 1.58 -2.85 15.13
C LEU A 97 2.96 -3.50 15.30
N PHE A 98 3.13 -4.35 16.31
CA PHE A 98 4.37 -5.07 16.57
C PHE A 98 4.67 -6.13 15.50
N GLN A 99 3.66 -6.86 15.00
CA GLN A 99 3.87 -7.86 13.93
C GLN A 99 4.25 -7.23 12.58
N PHE A 100 3.58 -6.14 12.18
CA PHE A 100 3.96 -5.40 10.97
C PHE A 100 5.36 -4.77 11.09
N GLY A 101 5.71 -4.26 12.28
CA GLY A 101 7.04 -3.75 12.58
C GLY A 101 8.14 -4.81 12.51
N LYS A 102 7.85 -6.07 12.89
CA LYS A 102 8.77 -7.20 12.75
C LYS A 102 9.06 -7.53 11.28
N ILE A 103 8.02 -7.66 10.47
CA ILE A 103 8.16 -7.95 9.03
C ILE A 103 8.99 -6.85 8.36
N GLN A 104 8.70 -5.58 8.63
CA GLN A 104 9.44 -4.47 8.04
C GLN A 104 10.91 -4.45 8.52
N GLY A 105 11.17 -4.70 9.81
CA GLY A 105 12.53 -4.76 10.34
C GLY A 105 13.37 -5.87 9.69
N VAL A 106 12.79 -7.06 9.47
CA VAL A 106 13.48 -8.15 8.76
C VAL A 106 13.73 -7.78 7.29
N LYS A 107 12.76 -7.14 6.62
CA LYS A 107 12.92 -6.64 5.24
C LYS A 107 14.04 -5.60 5.14
N ASP A 108 14.08 -4.63 6.04
CA ASP A 108 15.08 -3.57 6.06
C ASP A 108 16.48 -4.14 6.31
N TRP A 109 16.60 -5.12 7.20
CA TRP A 109 17.86 -5.82 7.47
C TRP A 109 18.37 -6.58 6.25
N ILE A 110 17.51 -7.30 5.52
CA ILE A 110 17.85 -7.99 4.27
C ILE A 110 18.31 -6.99 3.22
N ALA A 111 17.57 -5.89 3.04
CA ALA A 111 17.91 -4.85 2.07
C ALA A 111 19.24 -4.18 2.39
N LYS A 112 19.50 -3.86 3.67
CA LYS A 112 20.74 -3.24 4.14
C LYS A 112 21.98 -4.10 3.87
N ASN A 113 21.85 -5.42 4.01
CA ASN A 113 22.96 -6.34 3.79
C ASN A 113 23.00 -6.93 2.37
N ASN A 114 22.11 -6.48 1.48
CA ASN A 114 22.00 -6.94 0.11
C ASN A 114 21.81 -8.47 -0.02
N TYR A 115 21.03 -9.06 0.90
CA TYR A 115 20.70 -10.48 0.86
C TYR A 115 19.60 -10.72 -0.17
N THR A 116 19.91 -11.48 -1.21
CA THR A 116 19.00 -11.69 -2.35
C THR A 116 18.52 -13.13 -2.45
N THR A 117 19.26 -14.07 -1.85
CA THR A 117 18.96 -15.50 -1.87
C THR A 117 18.72 -16.05 -0.47
N ILE A 118 18.05 -17.20 -0.37
CA ILE A 118 17.90 -17.91 0.91
C ILE A 118 19.25 -18.30 1.52
N LYS A 119 20.30 -18.47 0.70
CA LYS A 119 21.66 -18.73 1.17
C LYS A 119 22.23 -17.50 1.86
N ASP A 120 22.07 -16.33 1.26
CA ASP A 120 22.52 -15.06 1.86
C ASP A 120 21.81 -14.81 3.20
N ILE A 121 20.50 -15.03 3.25
CA ILE A 121 19.70 -14.91 4.48
C ILE A 121 20.18 -15.90 5.54
N ARG A 122 20.43 -17.16 5.16
CA ARG A 122 20.94 -18.20 6.06
C ARG A 122 22.27 -17.81 6.68
N GLU A 123 23.24 -17.40 5.86
CA GLU A 123 24.57 -16.98 6.33
C GLU A 123 24.46 -15.72 7.20
N GLY A 124 23.70 -14.72 6.75
CA GLY A 124 23.50 -13.49 7.52
C GLY A 124 22.88 -13.72 8.90
N LEU A 125 21.96 -14.68 9.02
CA LEU A 125 21.37 -15.06 10.31
C LEU A 125 22.38 -15.82 11.19
N LEU A 126 23.27 -16.61 10.62
CA LEU A 126 24.35 -17.25 11.37
C LEU A 126 25.37 -16.23 11.88
N ASP A 127 25.75 -15.27 11.03
CA ASP A 127 26.66 -14.18 11.38
C ASP A 127 26.07 -13.27 12.47
N ALA A 128 24.75 -13.09 12.48
CA ALA A 128 24.01 -12.39 13.53
C ALA A 128 23.83 -13.22 14.82
N ASN A 129 24.42 -14.42 14.91
CA ASN A 129 24.29 -15.36 16.02
C ASN A 129 22.85 -15.83 16.27
N LEU A 130 22.08 -16.04 15.19
CA LEU A 130 20.69 -16.50 15.20
C LEU A 130 20.51 -17.86 14.49
N PRO A 131 21.16 -18.94 14.97
CA PRO A 131 21.15 -20.25 14.30
C PRO A 131 19.77 -20.92 14.27
N ARG A 132 18.91 -20.60 15.25
CA ARG A 132 17.51 -21.06 15.28
C ARG A 132 16.73 -20.51 14.09
N LEU A 133 16.77 -19.19 13.89
CA LEU A 133 16.12 -18.50 12.79
C LEU A 133 16.72 -18.91 11.44
N SER A 134 18.04 -19.10 11.37
CA SER A 134 18.71 -19.61 10.16
C SER A 134 18.15 -20.97 9.73
N ARG A 135 18.00 -21.93 10.66
CA ARG A 135 17.40 -23.24 10.37
C ARG A 135 15.93 -23.12 9.98
N ALA A 136 15.17 -22.30 10.70
CA ALA A 136 13.75 -22.10 10.46
C ALA A 136 13.49 -21.48 9.07
N ALA A 137 14.30 -20.49 8.65
CA ALA A 137 14.24 -19.87 7.33
C ALA A 137 14.40 -20.89 6.21
N VAL A 138 15.45 -21.72 6.28
CA VAL A 138 15.76 -22.71 5.24
C VAL A 138 14.70 -23.80 5.18
N GLN A 139 14.23 -24.28 6.34
CA GLN A 139 13.20 -25.30 6.40
C GLN A 139 11.88 -24.79 5.81
N TYR A 140 11.41 -23.63 6.24
CA TYR A 140 10.16 -23.06 5.73
C TYR A 140 10.25 -22.71 4.24
N TYR A 141 11.39 -22.18 3.79
CA TYR A 141 11.64 -21.97 2.36
C TYR A 141 11.51 -23.27 1.56
N ALA A 142 12.13 -24.36 2.03
CA ALA A 142 12.05 -25.67 1.39
C ALA A 142 10.61 -26.21 1.35
N GLU A 143 9.85 -26.05 2.43
CA GLU A 143 8.43 -26.43 2.51
C GLU A 143 7.58 -25.65 1.49
N VAL A 144 7.77 -24.33 1.36
CA VAL A 144 7.04 -23.52 0.38
C VAL A 144 7.39 -23.94 -1.06
N VAL A 145 8.68 -24.16 -1.35
CA VAL A 145 9.15 -24.64 -2.66
C VAL A 145 8.56 -26.02 -2.99
N GLU A 146 8.52 -26.92 -2.01
CA GLU A 146 7.93 -28.25 -2.15
C GLU A 146 6.44 -28.16 -2.49
N ASN A 147 5.71 -27.35 -1.73
CA ASN A 147 4.29 -27.11 -1.93
C ASN A 147 3.99 -26.56 -3.33
N ILE A 148 4.84 -25.69 -3.87
CA ILE A 148 4.69 -25.15 -5.22
C ILE A 148 5.04 -26.19 -6.28
N SER A 149 6.08 -26.99 -6.04
CA SER A 149 6.54 -28.06 -6.94
C SER A 149 5.47 -29.14 -7.09
N ASN A 150 4.82 -29.52 -6.00
CA ASN A 150 3.85 -30.61 -5.95
C ASN A 150 2.42 -30.19 -6.35
N LYS A 151 2.16 -28.91 -6.64
CA LYS A 151 0.83 -28.44 -7.09
C LYS A 151 0.42 -29.05 -8.42
N SER A 152 -0.86 -29.42 -8.55
CA SER A 152 -1.49 -29.71 -9.84
C SER A 152 -1.41 -28.50 -10.77
N PRO A 153 -1.52 -28.68 -12.10
CA PRO A 153 -1.54 -27.56 -13.06
C PRO A 153 -2.60 -26.51 -12.70
N ASP A 154 -3.84 -26.94 -12.43
CA ASP A 154 -4.94 -26.04 -12.05
C ASP A 154 -4.66 -25.33 -10.72
N GLY A 155 -4.10 -26.05 -9.74
CA GLY A 155 -3.75 -25.49 -8.43
C GLY A 155 -2.59 -24.49 -8.50
N PHE A 156 -1.66 -24.68 -9.44
CA PHE A 156 -0.58 -23.73 -9.71
C PHE A 156 -1.10 -22.50 -10.45
N GLU A 157 -1.98 -22.67 -11.44
CA GLU A 157 -2.62 -21.55 -12.13
C GLU A 157 -3.51 -20.72 -11.19
N ALA A 158 -4.25 -21.38 -10.29
CA ALA A 158 -5.01 -20.71 -9.24
C ALA A 158 -4.08 -19.89 -8.32
N LEU A 159 -2.94 -20.46 -7.89
CA LEU A 159 -1.93 -19.72 -7.13
C LEU A 159 -1.44 -18.49 -7.90
N CYS A 160 -1.06 -18.63 -9.18
CA CYS A 160 -0.63 -17.51 -10.01
C CYS A 160 -1.71 -16.43 -10.13
N ARG A 161 -2.98 -16.83 -10.32
CA ARG A 161 -4.12 -15.90 -10.32
C ARG A 161 -4.27 -15.19 -8.98
N THR A 162 -4.21 -15.91 -7.86
CA THR A 162 -4.26 -15.31 -6.53
C THR A 162 -3.11 -14.34 -6.29
N LEU A 163 -1.88 -14.68 -6.68
CA LEU A 163 -0.73 -13.78 -6.56
C LEU A 163 -0.88 -12.55 -7.46
N THR A 164 -1.41 -12.74 -8.66
CA THR A 164 -1.70 -11.66 -9.60
C THR A 164 -2.78 -10.74 -9.02
N THR A 165 -3.89 -11.29 -8.52
CA THR A 165 -4.95 -10.55 -7.84
C THR A 165 -4.44 -9.87 -6.58
N ALA A 166 -3.64 -10.55 -5.75
CA ALA A 166 -3.06 -9.97 -4.54
C ALA A 166 -2.08 -8.86 -4.89
N LYS A 167 -1.27 -9.01 -5.94
CA LYS A 167 -0.41 -7.96 -6.49
C LYS A 167 -1.22 -6.81 -7.03
N TYR A 168 -2.33 -7.04 -7.72
CA TYR A 168 -3.24 -5.97 -8.15
C TYR A 168 -3.91 -5.28 -6.95
N MET A 169 -4.35 -6.03 -5.94
CA MET A 169 -4.88 -5.48 -4.68
C MET A 169 -3.81 -4.68 -3.93
N TYR A 170 -2.56 -5.15 -3.88
CA TYR A 170 -1.44 -4.48 -3.23
C TYR A 170 -0.92 -3.28 -4.04
N MET A 171 -1.03 -3.32 -5.37
CA MET A 171 -0.81 -2.14 -6.24
C MET A 171 -1.99 -1.16 -6.19
N CYS A 172 -3.18 -1.60 -5.80
CA CYS A 172 -4.31 -0.77 -5.38
C CYS A 172 -4.25 -0.38 -3.89
N THR A 173 -3.24 -0.81 -3.13
CA THR A 173 -2.92 -0.22 -1.83
C THR A 173 -1.79 0.80 -2.01
N PRO A 174 -1.98 2.08 -1.64
CA PRO A 174 -0.93 3.07 -1.81
C PRO A 174 0.17 2.85 -0.75
N SER A 175 1.21 2.11 -1.12
CA SER A 175 2.54 2.20 -0.50
C SER A 175 3.57 2.51 -1.58
N SER A 176 3.95 3.79 -1.62
CA SER A 176 5.21 4.37 -2.09
C SER A 176 5.99 3.68 -3.22
N THR A 177 6.06 4.41 -4.34
CA THR A 177 7.17 4.58 -5.31
C THR A 177 6.94 4.03 -6.74
N THR A 178 6.70 4.99 -7.63
CA THR A 178 6.67 5.04 -9.11
C THR A 178 7.56 4.01 -9.86
N ARG A 179 7.25 3.54 -11.07
CA ARG A 179 6.90 4.32 -12.28
C ARG A 179 6.56 3.37 -13.46
N GLY A 180 5.47 3.67 -14.17
CA GLY A 180 5.37 3.46 -15.63
C GLY A 180 4.59 2.24 -16.13
N LEU A 181 3.31 2.42 -16.49
CA LEU A 181 2.85 2.59 -17.88
C LEU A 181 1.33 2.81 -17.92
N LYS A 182 0.93 3.61 -18.91
CA LYS A 182 -0.34 4.30 -19.07
C LYS A 182 -1.52 3.35 -19.29
N GLY A 183 -2.49 3.36 -18.37
CA GLY A 183 -3.89 3.00 -18.59
C GLY A 183 -4.74 3.98 -17.80
N LYS A 184 -5.70 4.67 -18.44
CA LYS A 184 -6.58 5.63 -17.78
C LYS A 184 -7.55 4.87 -16.86
N SER A 185 -7.14 4.61 -15.62
CA SER A 185 -8.06 4.32 -14.51
C SER A 185 -8.15 5.57 -13.64
N VAL A 186 -9.38 6.02 -13.41
CA VAL A 186 -9.69 7.20 -12.59
C VAL A 186 -9.07 7.04 -11.20
N PRO A 187 -8.21 7.97 -10.75
CA PRO A 187 -7.40 7.78 -9.55
C PRO A 187 -8.15 8.26 -8.31
N LEU A 188 -8.99 7.40 -7.71
CA LEU A 188 -9.61 7.70 -6.41
C LEU A 188 -8.84 7.16 -5.20
N ASP A 189 -7.97 6.14 -5.39
CA ASP A 189 -7.28 5.42 -4.29
C ASP A 189 -6.25 6.27 -3.50
N GLN A 190 -6.01 7.52 -3.90
CA GLN A 190 -5.09 8.45 -3.20
C GLN A 190 -5.80 9.24 -2.10
N TYR A 191 -7.11 9.44 -2.24
CA TYR A 191 -7.87 10.35 -1.40
C TYR A 191 -8.54 9.57 -0.26
N ARG A 192 -8.36 10.03 0.97
CA ARG A 192 -8.99 9.47 2.17
C ARG A 192 -10.25 10.23 2.57
N GLN A 193 -10.44 11.42 2.01
CA GLN A 193 -11.49 12.37 2.37
C GLN A 193 -11.89 13.16 1.12
N ASP A 194 -13.14 13.65 1.08
CA ASP A 194 -13.63 14.39 -0.06
C ASP A 194 -13.10 15.83 -0.06
N THR A 195 -12.99 16.43 1.13
CA THR A 195 -12.54 17.81 1.27
C THR A 195 -11.69 18.06 2.53
N PHE A 196 -10.72 18.94 2.42
CA PHE A 196 -9.99 19.56 3.54
C PHE A 196 -10.58 20.94 3.85
N ILE A 197 -10.87 21.22 5.11
CA ILE A 197 -11.44 22.51 5.54
C ILE A 197 -10.34 23.42 6.08
N ALA A 198 -10.05 24.50 5.35
CA ALA A 198 -9.14 25.55 5.78
C ALA A 198 -9.94 26.74 6.33
N TYR A 199 -9.71 27.09 7.59
CA TYR A 199 -10.39 28.18 8.30
C TYR A 199 -9.44 28.79 9.35
N ALA A 200 -9.80 29.96 9.88
CA ALA A 200 -9.12 30.54 11.02
C ALA A 200 -9.78 30.06 12.31
N GLU A 201 -9.01 29.90 13.38
CA GLU A 201 -9.51 29.41 14.67
C GLU A 201 -10.67 30.27 15.21
N GLU A 202 -10.64 31.57 14.95
CA GLU A 202 -11.69 32.51 15.35
C GLU A 202 -13.04 32.28 14.65
N ASP A 203 -13.03 31.61 13.49
CA ASP A 203 -14.24 31.31 12.70
C ASP A 203 -14.80 29.92 13.00
N GLU A 204 -14.14 29.14 13.87
CA GLU A 204 -14.46 27.73 14.18
C GLU A 204 -15.95 27.48 14.43
N PRO A 205 -16.66 28.24 15.29
CA PRO A 205 -18.07 27.94 15.58
C PRO A 205 -18.98 28.07 14.35
N THR A 206 -18.68 29.04 13.49
CA THR A 206 -19.42 29.31 12.26
C THR A 206 -19.12 28.24 11.21
N ILE A 207 -17.85 27.87 11.05
CA ILE A 207 -17.43 26.84 10.09
C ILE A 207 -17.87 25.44 10.55
N GLY A 208 -17.86 25.16 11.85
CA GLY A 208 -18.35 23.90 12.40
C GLY A 208 -19.84 23.67 12.13
N ALA A 209 -20.66 24.73 12.00
CA ALA A 209 -22.04 24.59 11.51
C ALA A 209 -22.09 24.14 10.05
N VAL A 210 -21.27 24.75 9.18
CA VAL A 210 -21.16 24.39 7.76
C VAL A 210 -20.65 22.96 7.57
N VAL A 211 -19.61 22.57 8.30
CA VAL A 211 -19.04 21.22 8.24
C VAL A 211 -20.05 20.15 8.64
N ARG A 212 -20.88 20.40 9.66
CA ARG A 212 -21.95 19.49 10.07
C ARG A 212 -23.00 19.30 8.95
N GLU A 213 -23.39 20.37 8.26
CA GLU A 213 -24.31 20.26 7.12
C GLU A 213 -23.70 19.51 5.94
N LEU A 214 -22.41 19.74 5.63
CA LEU A 214 -21.69 19.00 4.60
C LEU A 214 -21.61 17.50 4.93
N LYS A 215 -21.32 17.15 6.19
CA LYS A 215 -21.28 15.75 6.65
C LYS A 215 -22.65 15.06 6.55
N LYS A 216 -23.76 15.77 6.85
CA LYS A 216 -25.13 15.25 6.64
C LYS A 216 -25.43 14.92 5.18
N LEU A 217 -24.75 15.59 4.24
CA LEU A 217 -24.88 15.37 2.80
C LEU A 217 -23.84 14.38 2.24
N GLU A 218 -23.25 13.57 3.13
CA GLU A 218 -22.27 12.52 2.84
C GLU A 218 -20.95 13.03 2.25
N ILE A 219 -20.57 14.28 2.55
CA ILE A 219 -19.24 14.80 2.21
C ILE A 219 -18.30 14.55 3.39
N GLN A 220 -17.24 13.75 3.18
CA GLN A 220 -16.22 13.51 4.19
C GLN A 220 -15.25 14.69 4.26
N CYS A 221 -15.29 15.41 5.38
CA CYS A 221 -14.50 16.62 5.62
C CYS A 221 -13.41 16.36 6.65
N TRP A 222 -12.17 16.72 6.33
CA TRP A 222 -11.10 16.88 7.32
C TRP A 222 -11.28 18.23 8.02
N PHE A 223 -11.54 18.20 9.32
CA PHE A 223 -11.75 19.38 10.14
C PHE A 223 -10.82 19.31 11.36
N ALA A 224 -9.90 20.27 11.47
CA ALA A 224 -8.79 20.21 12.43
C ALA A 224 -9.24 20.00 13.89
N GLU A 225 -10.36 20.60 14.30
CA GLU A 225 -10.91 20.43 15.65
C GLU A 225 -11.30 18.97 15.97
N GLU A 226 -11.76 18.22 14.96
CA GLU A 226 -12.25 16.85 15.13
C GLU A 226 -11.18 15.80 14.79
N ASP A 227 -10.33 16.08 13.79
CA ASP A 227 -9.48 15.07 13.15
C ASP A 227 -7.99 15.18 13.51
N LEU A 228 -7.57 16.25 14.21
CA LEU A 228 -6.18 16.42 14.61
C LEU A 228 -5.82 15.45 15.75
N ILE A 229 -4.78 14.64 15.54
CA ILE A 229 -4.34 13.64 16.53
C ILE A 229 -3.47 14.31 17.61
N PRO A 230 -3.84 14.25 18.91
CA PRO A 230 -3.02 14.80 19.97
C PRO A 230 -1.60 14.22 19.99
N GLY A 231 -0.59 15.08 20.09
CA GLY A 231 0.82 14.70 20.14
C GLY A 231 1.51 14.52 18.78
N LYS A 232 0.82 14.74 17.66
CA LYS A 232 1.42 14.84 16.32
C LYS A 232 1.78 16.29 15.97
N TYR A 233 2.74 16.47 15.06
CA TYR A 233 3.05 17.79 14.51
C TYR A 233 1.90 18.27 13.62
N VAL A 234 1.31 19.42 13.97
CA VAL A 234 0.15 19.98 13.27
C VAL A 234 0.44 20.17 11.78
N ASN A 235 1.61 20.70 11.43
CA ASN A 235 1.99 20.95 10.04
C ASN A 235 2.04 19.65 9.21
N ASP A 236 2.58 18.56 9.76
CA ASP A 236 2.70 17.29 9.06
C ASP A 236 1.32 16.70 8.77
N GLU A 237 0.42 16.74 9.75
CA GLU A 237 -0.95 16.25 9.59
C GLU A 237 -1.76 17.14 8.66
N THR A 238 -1.56 18.46 8.69
CA THR A 238 -2.21 19.39 7.75
C THR A 238 -1.76 19.16 6.31
N VAL A 239 -0.44 19.07 6.04
CA VAL A 239 0.09 18.80 4.69
C VAL A 239 -0.40 17.46 4.17
N LYS A 240 -0.39 16.45 5.04
CA LYS A 240 -0.92 15.12 4.72
C LYS A 240 -2.41 15.19 4.40
N ALA A 241 -3.22 15.85 5.22
CA ALA A 241 -4.65 15.98 5.02
C ALA A 241 -4.97 16.67 3.68
N ILE A 242 -4.31 17.79 3.35
CA ILE A 242 -4.41 18.47 2.05
C ILE A 242 -4.09 17.48 0.92
N SER A 243 -2.99 16.74 1.04
CA SER A 243 -2.55 15.80 -0.01
C SER A 243 -3.49 14.60 -0.21
N THR A 244 -4.27 14.25 0.82
CA THR A 244 -5.22 13.12 0.82
C THR A 244 -6.67 13.55 0.65
N SER A 245 -6.94 14.83 0.43
CA SER A 245 -8.28 15.34 0.12
C SER A 245 -8.38 15.64 -1.36
N ARG A 246 -9.56 15.43 -1.97
CA ARG A 246 -9.77 15.73 -3.40
C ARG A 246 -10.02 17.22 -3.64
N PHE A 247 -10.64 17.88 -2.67
CA PHE A 247 -10.86 19.31 -2.65
C PHE A 247 -10.29 19.95 -1.38
N SER A 248 -10.00 21.24 -1.44
CA SER A 248 -9.84 22.08 -0.26
C SER A 248 -10.82 23.24 -0.33
N ILE A 249 -11.61 23.43 0.72
CA ILE A 249 -12.47 24.58 0.89
C ILE A 249 -11.71 25.58 1.79
N LEU A 250 -11.51 26.80 1.30
CA LEU A 250 -10.83 27.86 2.05
C LEU A 250 -11.84 28.93 2.46
N PHE A 251 -12.12 29.02 3.74
CA PHE A 251 -12.97 30.06 4.32
C PHE A 251 -12.12 31.31 4.57
N LEU A 252 -12.22 32.26 3.63
CA LEU A 252 -11.42 33.48 3.60
C LEU A 252 -12.09 34.58 4.44
N SER A 253 -11.73 34.63 5.71
CA SER A 253 -12.06 35.72 6.63
C SER A 253 -10.87 36.67 6.83
N LYS A 254 -11.10 37.81 7.47
CA LYS A 254 -10.01 38.72 7.89
C LYS A 254 -9.00 38.01 8.80
N SER A 255 -9.47 37.16 9.72
CA SER A 255 -8.61 36.37 10.61
C SER A 255 -7.77 35.37 9.81
N PHE A 256 -8.36 34.74 8.80
CA PHE A 256 -7.64 33.82 7.91
C PHE A 256 -6.52 34.51 7.14
N ILE A 257 -6.80 35.68 6.56
CA ILE A 257 -5.80 36.43 5.78
C ILE A 257 -4.70 37.03 6.68
N GLN A 258 -4.98 37.31 7.95
CA GLN A 258 -3.98 37.86 8.88
C GLN A 258 -3.12 36.77 9.56
N SER A 259 -3.67 35.56 9.74
CA SER A 259 -2.99 34.45 10.40
C SER A 259 -1.83 33.88 9.58
N ARG A 260 -0.64 33.80 10.19
CA ARG A 260 0.55 33.18 9.57
C ARG A 260 0.35 31.68 9.30
N GLY A 261 -0.37 30.99 10.18
CA GLY A 261 -0.68 29.57 10.01
C GLY A 261 -1.59 29.34 8.80
N CYS A 262 -2.66 30.13 8.67
CA CYS A 262 -3.58 30.03 7.55
C CYS A 262 -2.91 30.36 6.21
N LYS A 263 -1.97 31.33 6.19
CA LYS A 263 -1.14 31.60 5.00
C LYS A 263 -0.32 30.39 4.58
N TYR A 264 0.35 29.73 5.53
CA TYR A 264 1.11 28.51 5.25
C TYR A 264 0.22 27.39 4.68
N VAL A 265 -0.96 27.18 5.28
CA VAL A 265 -1.94 26.19 4.79
C VAL A 265 -2.40 26.51 3.36
N MET A 266 -2.73 27.78 3.10
CA MET A 266 -3.15 28.25 1.79
C MET A 266 -2.07 28.07 0.71
N GLU A 267 -0.80 28.39 1.03
CA GLU A 267 0.33 28.17 0.11
C GLU A 267 0.48 26.68 -0.26
N ASN A 268 0.39 25.79 0.73
CA ASN A 268 0.43 24.33 0.50
C ASN A 268 -0.74 23.84 -0.36
N ILE A 269 -1.95 24.37 -0.16
CA ILE A 269 -3.10 24.02 -1.00
C ILE A 269 -2.89 24.48 -2.45
N ILE A 270 -2.42 25.71 -2.65
CA ILE A 270 -2.16 26.26 -3.98
C ILE A 270 -1.05 25.46 -4.69
N GLU A 271 0.01 25.09 -3.97
CA GLU A 271 1.07 24.24 -4.49
C GLU A 271 0.55 22.84 -4.86
N ASN A 272 -0.21 22.20 -3.98
CA ASN A 272 -0.80 20.89 -4.25
C ASN A 272 -1.76 20.92 -5.45
N ALA A 273 -2.49 22.02 -5.66
CA ALA A 273 -3.36 22.23 -6.82
C ALA A 273 -2.62 22.53 -8.13
N LYS A 274 -1.38 22.99 -8.08
CA LYS A 274 -0.52 23.14 -9.26
C LYS A 274 0.09 21.80 -9.67
N GLU A 275 0.48 20.99 -8.70
CA GLU A 275 1.20 19.73 -8.93
C GLU A 275 0.28 18.52 -9.16
N LYS A 276 -0.96 18.56 -8.63
CA LYS A 276 -1.93 17.46 -8.70
C LYS A 276 -3.30 17.95 -9.18
N GLU A 277 -4.17 17.00 -9.54
CA GLU A 277 -5.61 17.28 -9.80
C GLU A 277 -6.37 17.54 -8.48
N HIS A 278 -5.97 18.58 -7.73
CA HIS A 278 -6.58 18.99 -6.46
C HIS A 278 -7.54 20.17 -6.69
N GLY A 279 -8.80 20.00 -6.31
CA GLY A 279 -9.80 21.06 -6.44
C GLY A 279 -9.67 22.09 -5.32
N VAL A 280 -9.85 23.37 -5.66
CA VAL A 280 -9.80 24.47 -4.69
C VAL A 280 -11.12 25.23 -4.75
N ILE A 281 -11.75 25.44 -3.60
CA ILE A 281 -13.03 26.15 -3.46
C ILE A 281 -12.81 27.33 -2.48
N PRO A 282 -12.49 28.53 -2.98
CA PRO A 282 -12.42 29.72 -2.16
C PRO A 282 -13.82 30.15 -1.72
N VAL A 283 -14.05 30.37 -0.43
CA VAL A 283 -15.30 30.89 0.13
C VAL A 283 -15.00 32.20 0.83
N VAL A 284 -15.45 33.31 0.25
CA VAL A 284 -15.26 34.67 0.77
C VAL A 284 -16.26 34.92 1.91
N MET A 285 -15.75 35.23 3.11
CA MET A 285 -16.59 35.51 4.27
C MET A 285 -16.76 37.01 4.53
N ASN A 286 -15.67 37.71 4.83
CA ASN A 286 -15.73 39.12 5.25
C ASN A 286 -14.51 39.95 4.81
N ILE A 287 -13.89 39.54 3.70
CA ILE A 287 -12.74 40.24 3.09
C ILE A 287 -13.19 41.03 1.86
N SER A 288 -12.50 42.13 1.56
CA SER A 288 -12.77 42.91 0.35
C SER A 288 -12.12 42.26 -0.90
N PRO A 289 -12.56 42.62 -2.12
CA PRO A 289 -11.96 42.11 -3.35
C PRO A 289 -10.46 42.40 -3.48
N GLU A 290 -9.97 43.49 -2.87
CA GLU A 290 -8.55 43.86 -2.84
C GLU A 290 -7.74 42.98 -1.87
N GLU A 291 -8.38 42.46 -0.82
CA GLU A 291 -7.79 41.54 0.16
C GLU A 291 -7.77 40.09 -0.35
N PHE A 292 -8.43 39.81 -1.48
CA PHE A 292 -8.49 38.46 -2.05
C PHE A 292 -7.10 37.96 -2.48
N PRO A 293 -6.65 36.79 -2.01
CA PRO A 293 -5.31 36.27 -2.32
C PRO A 293 -5.07 36.13 -3.83
N GLU A 294 -3.99 36.75 -4.34
CA GLU A 294 -3.67 36.71 -5.77
C GLU A 294 -3.48 35.27 -6.28
N GLY A 295 -2.91 34.41 -5.44
CA GLY A 295 -2.69 33.00 -5.74
C GLY A 295 -3.96 32.19 -5.94
N LEU A 296 -5.13 32.68 -5.51
CA LEU A 296 -6.42 31.99 -5.64
C LEU A 296 -7.27 32.51 -6.81
N ARG A 297 -6.83 33.54 -7.55
CA ARG A 297 -7.61 34.18 -8.63
C ARG A 297 -7.97 33.25 -9.80
N ASN A 298 -7.34 32.08 -9.88
CA ASN A 298 -7.61 31.07 -10.89
C ASN A 298 -8.84 30.20 -10.57
N TRP A 299 -9.40 30.30 -9.37
CA TRP A 299 -10.59 29.57 -8.96
C TRP A 299 -11.74 30.54 -8.70
N GLU A 300 -12.95 30.13 -9.10
CA GLU A 300 -14.15 30.92 -8.89
C GLU A 300 -14.52 30.96 -7.40
N PRO A 301 -14.61 32.15 -6.78
CA PRO A 301 -14.96 32.26 -5.37
C PRO A 301 -16.47 32.08 -5.16
N LEU A 302 -16.82 31.36 -4.10
CA LEU A 302 -18.17 31.36 -3.52
C LEU A 302 -18.25 32.40 -2.40
N PHE A 303 -19.45 32.83 -2.07
CA PHE A 303 -19.69 33.83 -1.02
C PHE A 303 -20.42 33.20 0.16
N PHE A 304 -19.97 33.51 1.37
CA PHE A 304 -20.49 32.87 2.58
C PHE A 304 -21.96 33.23 2.86
N ASP A 305 -22.37 34.44 2.50
CA ASP A 305 -23.74 34.95 2.68
C ASP A 305 -24.72 34.44 1.61
N ASP A 306 -24.26 33.62 0.67
CA ASP A 306 -25.11 33.02 -0.36
C ASP A 306 -25.94 31.87 0.24
N GLU A 307 -27.28 31.98 0.17
CA GLU A 307 -28.20 30.93 0.65
C GLU A 307 -27.97 29.58 -0.06
N GLU A 308 -27.40 29.59 -1.26
CA GLU A 308 -27.05 28.39 -2.04
C GLU A 308 -25.61 27.92 -1.86
N LEU A 309 -24.86 28.44 -0.87
CA LEU A 309 -23.46 28.08 -0.63
C LEU A 309 -23.26 26.56 -0.52
N ILE A 310 -24.02 25.89 0.36
CA ILE A 310 -23.89 24.45 0.62
C ILE A 310 -24.24 23.63 -0.65
N PRO A 311 -25.39 23.85 -1.31
CA PRO A 311 -25.67 23.23 -2.61
C PRO A 311 -24.57 23.43 -3.65
N LYS A 312 -23.99 24.64 -3.77
CA LYS A 312 -22.91 24.93 -4.72
C LYS A 312 -21.65 24.15 -4.38
N ILE A 313 -21.22 24.12 -3.11
CA ILE A 313 -20.08 23.31 -2.66
C ILE A 313 -20.31 21.82 -2.99
N VAL A 314 -21.48 21.29 -2.66
CA VAL A 314 -21.80 19.88 -2.91
C VAL A 314 -21.83 19.59 -4.41
N ALA A 315 -22.38 20.48 -5.23
CA ALA A 315 -22.37 20.35 -6.68
C ALA A 315 -20.95 20.40 -7.26
N THR A 316 -20.08 21.27 -6.76
CA THR A 316 -18.66 21.32 -7.17
C THR A 316 -17.95 20.02 -6.82
N ILE A 317 -18.19 19.47 -5.63
CA ILE A 317 -17.56 18.23 -5.18
C ILE A 317 -18.14 17.02 -5.93
N LYS A 318 -19.46 16.87 -6.02
CA LYS A 318 -20.12 15.69 -6.63
C LYS A 318 -20.22 15.74 -8.16
N GLY A 319 -20.29 16.93 -8.76
CA GLY A 319 -20.56 17.13 -10.20
C GLY A 319 -19.35 16.93 -11.13
N SER A 320 -18.15 16.71 -10.59
CA SER A 320 -16.95 16.47 -11.40
C SER A 320 -16.85 14.97 -11.82
N ARG A 321 -17.65 14.59 -12.83
CA ARG A 321 -17.81 13.24 -13.46
C ARG A 321 -18.48 12.17 -12.58
N ASP A 322 -19.09 11.15 -13.21
CA ASP A 322 -19.77 9.94 -12.64
C ASP A 322 -18.88 9.07 -11.72
N ILE A 323 -18.17 9.70 -10.79
CA ILE A 323 -17.15 9.12 -9.95
C ILE A 323 -17.67 9.23 -8.52
N PRO A 324 -18.07 8.11 -7.89
CA PRO A 324 -18.64 8.13 -6.53
C PRO A 324 -17.66 8.77 -5.54
N THR A 325 -18.18 9.49 -4.56
CA THR A 325 -17.34 10.12 -3.52
C THR A 325 -16.64 9.05 -2.67
N TYR A 326 -15.57 9.42 -1.96
CA TYR A 326 -14.91 8.45 -1.09
C TYR A 326 -15.87 7.96 0.01
N GLY A 327 -16.71 8.84 0.55
CA GLY A 327 -17.78 8.47 1.49
C GLY A 327 -18.72 7.41 0.92
N GLN A 328 -19.24 7.62 -0.28
CA GLN A 328 -20.15 6.68 -0.94
C GLN A 328 -19.52 5.30 -1.17
N LEU A 329 -18.26 5.26 -1.60
CA LEU A 329 -17.54 3.99 -1.79
C LEU A 329 -17.21 3.30 -0.47
N ARG A 330 -16.91 4.05 0.60
CA ARG A 330 -16.68 3.48 1.92
C ARG A 330 -17.94 2.84 2.47
N ASP A 331 -19.06 3.54 2.39
CA ASP A 331 -20.35 3.06 2.88
C ASP A 331 -20.84 1.86 2.07
N GLU A 332 -20.65 1.86 0.74
CA GLU A 332 -20.92 0.71 -0.12
C GLU A 332 -20.03 -0.49 0.23
N ASN A 333 -18.73 -0.27 0.46
CA ASN A 333 -17.83 -1.33 0.90
C ASN A 333 -18.18 -1.89 2.28
N GLU A 334 -18.63 -1.05 3.21
CA GLU A 334 -19.06 -1.47 4.54
C GLU A 334 -20.36 -2.28 4.47
N ALA A 335 -21.34 -1.83 3.68
CA ALA A 335 -22.57 -2.57 3.40
C ALA A 335 -22.30 -3.94 2.75
N LEU A 336 -21.37 -3.99 1.78
CA LEU A 336 -20.95 -5.25 1.14
C LEU A 336 -20.26 -6.19 2.15
N ARG A 337 -19.42 -5.66 3.03
CA ARG A 337 -18.79 -6.47 4.10
C ARG A 337 -19.81 -7.05 5.06
N ASP A 338 -20.82 -6.28 5.44
CA ASP A 338 -21.89 -6.75 6.30
C ASP A 338 -22.76 -7.81 5.60
N GLU A 339 -23.03 -7.64 4.31
CA GLU A 339 -23.74 -8.66 3.53
C GLU A 339 -22.93 -9.96 3.39
N VAL A 340 -21.61 -9.87 3.16
CA VAL A 340 -20.72 -11.04 3.14
C VAL A 340 -20.71 -11.75 4.50
N ARG A 341 -20.68 -11.02 5.62
CA ARG A 341 -20.79 -11.62 6.96
C ARG A 341 -22.13 -12.34 7.13
N ARG A 342 -23.23 -11.73 6.69
CA ARG A 342 -24.58 -12.31 6.78
C ARG A 342 -24.71 -13.59 5.95
N LEU A 343 -24.19 -13.59 4.72
CA LEU A 343 -24.20 -14.76 3.84
C LEU A 343 -23.32 -15.89 4.39
N THR A 344 -22.15 -15.55 4.95
CA THR A 344 -21.25 -16.52 5.60
C THR A 344 -21.91 -17.16 6.82
N ALA A 345 -22.63 -16.38 7.63
CA ALA A 345 -23.38 -16.89 8.78
C ALA A 345 -24.53 -17.83 8.35
N LYS A 346 -25.25 -17.52 7.27
CA LYS A 346 -26.28 -18.41 6.71
C LYS A 346 -25.72 -19.73 6.18
N LEU A 347 -24.57 -19.69 5.51
CA LEU A 347 -23.88 -20.90 5.02
C LEU A 347 -23.41 -21.79 6.18
N CYS A 348 -22.97 -21.19 7.30
CA CYS A 348 -22.62 -21.95 8.52
C CYS A 348 -23.83 -22.62 9.19
N LEU A 349 -25.03 -22.03 9.09
CA LEU A 349 -26.26 -22.61 9.64
C LEU A 349 -26.88 -23.68 8.75
N GLN A 350 -26.60 -23.68 7.45
CA GLN A 350 -27.05 -24.72 6.51
C GLN A 350 -26.12 -25.93 6.43
N SER A 351 -24.96 -25.88 7.09
CA SER A 351 -23.96 -26.94 7.17
C SER A 351 -23.96 -27.69 8.52
N GLN A 352 -24.96 -27.42 9.36
CA GLN A 352 -25.34 -28.21 10.55
C GLN A 352 -26.66 -28.92 10.27
#